data_AF-A0A8S3TUF4-F1
#
_entry.id   AF-A0A8S3TUF4-F1
#
_cell.length_a   1.000
_cell.length_b   1.000
_cell.length_c   1.000
_cell.angle_alpha   90.00
_cell.angle_beta   90.00
_cell.angle_gamma   90.00
#
_symmetry.space_group_name_H-M   'P 1'
#
loop_
_entity.id
_entity.type
_entity.pdbx_description
1 polymer ?
#
loop_
_entity_poly.entity_id
_entity_poly.type
_entity_poly.pdbx_seq_one_letter_code
_entity_poly.pdbx_strand_id
1 'polypeptide(L)'
;MTLVHRTLVDFKIVDVDHGQELTFKSNFIGTMFLHPPNKRKALQYLDDDGKFPGRYATAVVIRGQLPDIKVTQLLKNGEVPYESRPYDNVEIGEIIFSILADLDKISALLKDSFDINNVYEDVSIMPNGPYNDGSGRVSRFTIGLRGLGIKFDFIKHPTIYWKVVP
;
A
#
# COMPACT_ATOMS: atom_id res chain seq x y z
N MET A 1 6.00 -4.01 18.76
CA MET A 1 5.29 -4.58 17.59
C MET A 1 5.64 -6.04 17.35
N THR A 2 6.90 -6.46 17.48
CA THR A 2 7.33 -7.87 17.31
C THR A 2 6.52 -8.88 18.14
N LEU A 3 6.23 -8.57 19.41
CA LEU A 3 5.41 -9.43 20.26
C LEU A 3 3.99 -9.62 19.69
N VAL A 4 3.34 -8.54 19.24
CA VAL A 4 1.98 -8.59 18.67
C VAL A 4 1.98 -9.43 17.40
N HIS A 5 2.95 -9.23 16.51
CA HIS A 5 3.10 -10.05 15.30
C HIS A 5 3.23 -11.53 15.64
N ARG A 6 4.16 -11.89 16.53
CA ARG A 6 4.31 -13.27 17.00
C ARG A 6 3.04 -13.81 17.61
N THR A 7 2.38 -13.06 18.48
CA THR A 7 1.10 -13.50 19.07
C THR A 7 0.04 -13.76 18.00
N LEU A 8 -0.07 -12.90 16.98
CA LEU A 8 -1.05 -13.08 15.93
C LEU A 8 -0.78 -14.33 15.08
N VAL A 9 0.49 -14.59 14.75
CA VAL A 9 0.92 -15.73 13.91
C VAL A 9 0.99 -17.03 14.70
N ASP A 10 1.73 -17.05 15.81
CA ASP A 10 2.03 -18.26 16.59
C ASP A 10 0.76 -18.87 17.19
N PHE A 11 -0.21 -18.04 17.59
CA PHE A 11 -1.51 -18.48 18.10
C PHE A 11 -2.57 -18.66 17.00
N LYS A 12 -2.19 -18.54 15.72
CA LYS A 12 -3.09 -18.70 14.56
C LYS A 12 -4.35 -17.84 14.65
N ILE A 13 -4.23 -16.63 15.19
CA ILE A 13 -5.32 -15.65 15.23
C ILE A 13 -5.56 -15.10 13.81
N VAL A 14 -4.49 -15.02 13.03
CA VAL A 14 -4.51 -14.65 11.62
C VAL A 14 -3.71 -15.68 10.82
N ASP A 15 -4.21 -15.99 9.64
CA ASP A 15 -3.48 -16.77 8.64
C ASP A 15 -2.69 -15.79 7.76
N VAL A 16 -1.37 -15.92 7.72
CA VAL A 16 -0.48 -15.04 6.96
C VAL A 16 0.53 -15.88 6.19
N ASP A 17 0.75 -15.51 4.94
CA ASP A 17 1.78 -16.11 4.11
C ASP A 17 3.15 -15.63 4.57
N HIS A 18 4.11 -16.55 4.57
CA HIS A 18 5.49 -16.30 4.93
C HIS A 18 6.37 -16.38 3.69
N GLY A 19 7.16 -15.34 3.43
CA GLY A 19 8.08 -15.31 2.30
C GLY A 19 8.59 -13.90 1.99
N GLN A 20 9.64 -13.81 1.16
CA GLN A 20 10.13 -12.53 0.63
C GLN A 20 9.27 -12.01 -0.52
N GLU A 21 8.52 -12.88 -1.20
CA GLU A 21 7.67 -12.55 -2.35
C GLU A 21 6.19 -12.64 -1.96
N LEU A 22 5.69 -11.58 -1.34
CA LEU A 22 4.26 -11.40 -1.16
C LEU A 22 3.64 -11.00 -2.51
N THR A 23 2.47 -11.56 -2.82
CA THR A 23 1.71 -11.24 -4.04
C THR A 23 0.35 -10.65 -3.67
N PHE A 24 -0.42 -10.20 -4.65
CA PHE A 24 -1.82 -9.79 -4.44
C PHE A 24 -2.73 -10.84 -3.80
N LYS A 25 -2.37 -12.12 -3.97
CA LYS A 25 -3.13 -13.24 -3.43
C LYS A 25 -2.72 -13.59 -2.00
N SER A 26 -1.65 -12.97 -1.52
CA SER A 26 -1.08 -13.30 -0.22
C SER A 26 -1.89 -12.70 0.93
N ASN A 27 -1.97 -13.44 2.02
CA ASN A 27 -2.46 -12.95 3.30
C ASN A 27 -1.28 -12.36 4.09
N PHE A 28 -1.35 -11.10 4.52
CA PHE A 28 -0.25 -10.50 5.28
C PHE A 28 -0.71 -9.40 6.24
N ILE A 29 0.13 -9.08 7.23
CA ILE A 29 -0.08 -7.94 8.11
C ILE A 29 0.50 -6.71 7.42
N GLY A 30 -0.37 -5.80 6.97
CA GLY A 30 0.04 -4.60 6.23
C GLY A 30 0.62 -3.52 7.16
N THR A 31 -0.16 -3.12 8.17
CA THR A 31 0.30 -2.13 9.16
C THR A 31 -0.09 -2.50 10.57
N MET A 32 0.73 -2.09 11.54
CA MET A 32 0.45 -2.19 12.96
C MET A 32 0.73 -0.85 13.62
N PHE A 33 -0.20 -0.38 14.44
CA PHE A 33 -0.05 0.87 15.18
C PHE A 33 -0.67 0.76 16.58
N LEU A 34 -0.25 1.66 17.47
CA LEU A 34 -0.77 1.70 18.83
C LEU A 34 -2.25 2.10 18.80
N HIS A 35 -3.11 1.31 19.46
CA HIS A 35 -4.51 1.66 19.60
C HIS A 35 -4.67 2.63 20.78
N PRO A 36 -5.11 3.89 20.54
CA PRO A 36 -5.28 4.84 21.63
C PRO A 36 -6.38 4.36 22.59
N PRO A 37 -6.19 4.48 23.91
CA PRO A 37 -7.24 4.15 24.87
C PRO A 37 -8.44 5.09 24.73
N ASN A 38 -9.59 4.68 25.27
CA ASN A 38 -10.75 5.56 25.36
C ASN A 38 -10.40 6.82 26.15
N LYS A 39 -10.68 8.01 25.58
CA LYS A 39 -10.33 9.30 26.18
C LYS A 39 -10.77 9.43 27.64
N ARG A 40 -12.00 9.04 27.97
CA ARG A 40 -12.53 9.13 29.35
C ARG A 40 -11.76 8.25 30.32
N LYS A 41 -11.45 7.01 29.93
CA LYS A 41 -10.64 6.11 30.77
C LYS A 41 -9.20 6.59 30.92
N ALA A 42 -8.64 7.20 29.88
CA ALA A 42 -7.30 7.78 29.92
C ALA A 42 -7.25 8.98 30.86
N LEU A 43 -8.22 9.91 30.76
CA LEU A 43 -8.31 11.04 31.68
C LEU A 43 -8.52 10.59 33.13
N GLN A 44 -9.42 9.62 33.36
CA GLN A 44 -9.61 9.08 34.70
C GLN A 44 -8.33 8.48 35.29
N TYR A 45 -7.51 7.80 34.46
CA TYR A 45 -6.21 7.28 34.89
C TYR A 45 -5.18 8.38 35.18
N LEU A 46 -5.21 9.48 34.42
CA LEU A 46 -4.24 10.57 34.54
C LEU A 46 -4.58 11.57 35.64
N ASP A 47 -5.87 11.85 35.84
CA ASP A 47 -6.36 12.96 36.65
C ASP A 47 -6.96 12.49 37.98
N ASP A 48 -7.54 11.28 38.03
CA ASP A 48 -8.37 10.80 39.15
C ASP A 48 -7.84 9.50 39.81
N ASP A 49 -6.53 9.19 39.69
CA ASP A 49 -5.93 7.93 40.15
C ASP A 49 -6.69 6.66 39.68
N GLY A 50 -7.30 6.75 38.49
CA GLY A 50 -8.07 5.67 37.90
C GLY A 50 -7.22 4.43 37.58
N LYS A 51 -7.86 3.35 37.13
CA LYS A 51 -7.14 2.14 36.69
C LYS A 51 -6.49 2.35 35.32
N PHE A 52 -5.32 1.73 35.10
CA PHE A 52 -4.64 1.73 33.81
C PHE A 52 -5.57 1.21 32.70
N PRO A 53 -5.79 1.97 31.60
CA PRO A 53 -6.79 1.64 30.59
C PRO A 53 -6.39 0.49 29.65
N GLY A 54 -5.20 -0.09 29.85
CA GLY A 54 -4.61 -1.10 28.98
C GLY A 54 -3.85 -0.48 27.80
N ARG A 55 -2.91 -1.24 27.24
CA ARG A 55 -2.13 -0.85 26.04
C ARG A 55 -2.37 -1.88 24.95
N TYR A 56 -3.03 -1.45 23.88
CA TYR A 56 -3.45 -2.32 22.79
C TYR A 56 -2.81 -1.90 21.47
N ALA A 57 -2.71 -2.83 20.51
CA ALA A 57 -2.22 -2.56 19.17
C ALA A 57 -3.29 -2.94 18.15
N THR A 58 -3.50 -2.09 17.15
CA THR A 58 -4.33 -2.42 15.99
C THR A 58 -3.43 -2.95 14.88
N ALA A 59 -3.75 -4.14 14.38
CA ALA A 59 -3.18 -4.68 13.17
C ALA A 59 -4.21 -4.62 12.04
N VAL A 60 -3.76 -4.23 10.86
CA VAL A 60 -4.53 -4.28 9.62
C VAL A 60 -4.04 -5.51 8.86
N VAL A 61 -4.94 -6.49 8.72
CA VAL A 61 -4.68 -7.74 8.02
C VAL A 61 -5.27 -7.63 6.62
N ILE A 62 -4.45 -7.89 5.61
CA ILE A 62 -4.84 -7.97 4.22
C ILE A 62 -5.02 -9.44 3.88
N ARG A 63 -6.19 -9.84 3.39
CA ARG A 63 -6.50 -11.22 3.01
C ARG A 63 -6.72 -11.31 1.51
N GLY A 64 -5.74 -11.82 0.76
CA GLY A 64 -5.71 -11.83 -0.70
C GLY A 64 -6.49 -12.95 -1.39
N GLN A 65 -7.07 -13.90 -0.66
CA GLN A 65 -7.76 -15.05 -1.27
C GLN A 65 -9.16 -14.69 -1.81
N LEU A 66 -9.35 -14.91 -3.11
CA LEU A 66 -10.64 -14.78 -3.83
C LEU A 66 -11.66 -15.85 -3.36
N PRO A 67 -12.98 -15.58 -3.45
CA PRO A 67 -13.60 -14.42 -4.10
C PRO A 67 -13.82 -13.21 -3.19
N ASP A 68 -13.48 -13.29 -1.90
CA ASP A 68 -13.93 -12.33 -0.88
C ASP A 68 -12.73 -11.69 -0.17
N ILE A 69 -12.04 -10.82 -0.90
CA ILE A 69 -10.84 -10.11 -0.40
C ILE A 69 -11.29 -9.07 0.63
N LYS A 70 -10.79 -9.17 1.86
CA LYS A 70 -11.26 -8.36 3.01
C LYS A 70 -10.11 -7.74 3.80
N VAL A 71 -10.35 -6.54 4.32
CA VAL A 71 -9.46 -5.88 5.28
C VAL A 71 -10.13 -5.85 6.65
N THR A 72 -9.50 -6.49 7.63
CA THR A 72 -10.02 -6.56 9.00
C THR A 72 -9.12 -5.77 9.94
N GLN A 73 -9.73 -4.86 10.71
CA GLN A 73 -9.06 -4.22 11.85
C GLN A 73 -9.40 -4.99 13.12
N LEU A 74 -8.42 -5.67 13.72
CA LEU A 74 -8.70 -6.59 14.84
C LEU A 74 -9.28 -5.93 16.11
N LEU A 75 -9.22 -4.61 16.22
CA LEU A 75 -9.78 -3.84 17.35
C LEU A 75 -10.88 -2.85 16.97
N LYS A 76 -11.23 -2.71 15.68
CA LYS A 76 -12.38 -1.93 15.25
C LYS A 76 -13.37 -2.85 14.55
N ASN A 77 -14.61 -2.85 15.02
CA ASN A 77 -15.69 -3.55 14.33
C ASN A 77 -15.92 -2.88 12.98
N GLY A 78 -15.56 -3.55 11.90
CA GLY A 78 -15.75 -3.07 10.54
C GLY A 78 -14.77 -3.74 9.58
N GLU A 79 -15.28 -4.71 8.82
CA GLU A 79 -14.64 -5.11 7.57
C GLU A 79 -14.77 -3.95 6.58
N VAL A 80 -13.67 -3.58 5.94
CA VAL A 80 -13.68 -2.54 4.90
C VAL A 80 -13.44 -3.22 3.54
N PRO A 81 -14.19 -2.86 2.48
CA PRO A 81 -13.95 -3.42 1.15
C PRO A 81 -12.48 -3.26 0.74
N TYR A 82 -11.88 -4.30 0.17
CA TYR A 82 -10.47 -4.29 -0.20
C TYR A 82 -10.12 -3.15 -1.15
N GLU A 83 -11.03 -2.78 -2.04
CA GLU A 83 -10.87 -1.69 -3.01
C GLU A 83 -10.61 -0.34 -2.35
N SER A 84 -11.04 -0.15 -1.10
CA SER A 84 -10.92 1.10 -0.37
C SER A 84 -9.62 1.22 0.45
N ARG A 85 -8.79 0.17 0.50
CA ARG A 85 -7.55 0.20 1.29
C ARG A 85 -6.51 1.14 0.65
N PRO A 86 -5.62 1.77 1.42
CA PRO A 86 -4.47 2.49 0.84
C PRO A 86 -3.60 1.55 0.00
N TYR A 87 -2.81 2.09 -0.92
CA TYR A 87 -1.76 1.30 -1.56
C TYR A 87 -0.82 0.69 -0.53
N ASP A 88 -0.43 -0.56 -0.74
CA ASP A 88 0.66 -1.19 -0.03
C ASP A 88 1.85 -1.41 -0.98
N ASN A 89 2.99 -1.77 -0.42
CA ASN A 89 4.23 -1.92 -1.16
C ASN A 89 4.18 -3.07 -2.18
N VAL A 90 3.34 -4.10 -1.94
CA VAL A 90 3.17 -5.22 -2.85
C VAL A 90 2.45 -4.74 -4.10
N GLU A 91 1.31 -4.07 -3.92
CA GLU A 91 0.55 -3.49 -5.02
C GLU A 91 1.36 -2.46 -5.81
N ILE A 92 2.08 -1.57 -5.11
CA ILE A 92 2.93 -0.57 -5.77
C ILE A 92 4.04 -1.25 -6.58
N GLY A 93 4.71 -2.25 -6.00
CA GLY A 93 5.81 -2.96 -6.65
C GLY A 93 5.34 -3.65 -7.94
N GLU A 94 4.30 -4.47 -7.84
CA GLU A 94 3.72 -5.20 -8.98
C GLU A 94 3.29 -4.26 -10.12
N ILE A 95 2.62 -3.14 -9.78
CA ILE A 95 2.17 -2.18 -10.79
C ILE A 95 3.36 -1.46 -11.42
N ILE A 96 4.36 -1.06 -10.63
CA ILE A 96 5.57 -0.42 -11.16
C ILE A 96 6.31 -1.36 -12.12
N PHE A 97 6.49 -2.63 -11.76
CA PHE A 97 7.14 -3.60 -12.64
C PHE A 97 6.38 -3.79 -13.95
N SER A 98 5.05 -3.88 -13.89
CA SER A 98 4.19 -3.95 -15.07
C SER A 98 4.34 -2.71 -15.98
N ILE A 99 4.30 -1.51 -15.39
CA ILE A 99 4.49 -0.25 -16.13
C ILE A 99 5.87 -0.19 -16.78
N LEU A 100 6.94 -0.55 -16.06
CA LEU A 100 8.30 -0.53 -16.61
C LEU A 100 8.44 -1.52 -17.79
N ALA A 101 7.87 -2.71 -17.67
CA ALA A 101 7.86 -3.70 -18.75
C ALA A 101 7.11 -3.20 -20.00
N ASP A 102 6.05 -2.41 -19.82
CA ASP A 102 5.31 -1.82 -20.93
C ASP A 102 6.03 -0.61 -21.55
N LEU A 103 6.69 0.22 -20.74
CA LEU A 103 7.52 1.31 -21.23
C LEU A 103 8.74 0.80 -22.00
N ASP A 104 9.33 -0.32 -21.57
CA ASP A 104 10.47 -0.94 -22.26
C ASP A 104 10.14 -1.34 -23.70
N LYS A 105 8.90 -1.78 -23.96
CA LYS A 105 8.41 -2.10 -25.32
C LYS A 105 8.38 -0.89 -26.26
N ILE A 106 8.27 0.32 -25.71
CA ILE A 106 8.29 1.59 -26.45
C ILE A 106 9.58 2.37 -26.21
N SER A 107 10.63 1.73 -25.70
CA SER A 107 11.91 2.37 -25.35
C SER A 107 12.54 3.13 -26.51
N ALA A 108 12.45 2.63 -27.74
CA ALA A 108 12.93 3.32 -28.93
C ALA A 108 12.23 4.68 -29.14
N LEU A 109 10.89 4.70 -29.05
CA LEU A 109 10.10 5.93 -29.15
C LEU A 109 10.43 6.90 -28.01
N LEU A 110 10.57 6.37 -26.79
CA LEU A 110 10.92 7.19 -25.63
C LEU A 110 12.33 7.78 -25.76
N LYS A 111 13.29 7.01 -26.28
CA LYS A 111 14.66 7.46 -26.55
C LYS A 111 14.66 8.58 -27.58
N ASP A 112 13.94 8.42 -28.69
CA ASP A 112 13.87 9.44 -29.74
C ASP A 112 13.14 10.71 -29.30
N SER A 113 12.15 10.58 -28.41
CA SER A 113 11.32 11.72 -27.97
C SER A 113 11.88 12.46 -26.77
N PHE A 114 12.61 11.78 -25.90
CA PHE A 114 12.96 12.25 -24.57
C PHE A 114 14.42 11.98 -24.16
N ASP A 115 15.26 11.51 -25.09
CA ASP A 115 16.68 11.20 -24.87
C ASP A 115 16.94 10.22 -23.70
N ILE A 116 16.00 9.31 -23.43
CA ILE A 116 16.22 8.28 -22.41
C ILE A 116 17.20 7.21 -22.91
N ASN A 117 18.07 6.75 -22.03
CA ASN A 117 19.01 5.65 -22.29
C ASN A 117 18.51 4.34 -21.69
N ASN A 118 17.89 4.40 -20.52
CA ASN A 118 17.40 3.24 -19.79
C ASN A 118 16.10 3.57 -19.05
N VAL A 119 15.00 2.92 -19.43
CA VAL A 119 13.68 3.11 -18.79
C VAL A 119 13.74 2.88 -17.27
N TYR A 120 14.55 1.94 -16.79
CA TYR A 120 14.63 1.60 -15.37
C TYR A 120 15.38 2.65 -14.54
N GLU A 121 16.27 3.42 -15.17
CA GLU A 121 17.10 4.44 -14.51
C GLU A 121 16.53 5.84 -14.70
N ASP A 122 16.04 6.13 -15.91
CA ASP A 122 15.62 7.45 -16.37
C ASP A 122 14.13 7.73 -16.14
N VAL A 123 13.36 6.77 -15.65
CA VAL A 123 11.93 6.95 -15.37
C VAL A 123 11.63 6.83 -13.88
N SER A 124 10.84 7.76 -13.37
CA SER A 124 10.24 7.73 -12.05
C SER A 124 8.75 7.46 -12.17
N ILE A 125 8.27 6.46 -11.43
CA ILE A 125 6.84 6.12 -11.36
C ILE A 125 6.38 6.39 -9.94
N MET A 126 5.32 7.19 -9.78
CA MET A 126 4.78 7.59 -8.48
C MET A 126 3.27 7.30 -8.42
N PRO A 127 2.77 6.62 -7.37
CA PRO A 127 1.33 6.42 -7.22
C PRO A 127 0.62 7.74 -6.91
N ASN A 128 -0.53 7.97 -7.52
CA ASN A 128 -1.40 9.14 -7.29
C ASN A 128 -2.60 8.81 -6.39
N GLY A 129 -2.49 7.79 -5.54
CA GLY A 129 -3.60 7.31 -4.73
C GLY A 129 -4.58 6.40 -5.50
N PRO A 130 -5.32 5.54 -4.78
CA PRO A 130 -6.35 4.72 -5.39
C PRO A 130 -7.57 5.58 -5.71
N TYR A 131 -8.16 5.36 -6.89
CA TYR A 131 -9.38 6.05 -7.30
C TYR A 131 -10.52 5.04 -7.45
N ASN A 132 -11.74 5.48 -7.22
CA ASN A 132 -12.93 4.73 -7.57
C ASN A 132 -13.63 5.49 -8.71
N ASP A 133 -13.77 4.86 -9.86
CA ASP A 133 -14.43 5.44 -11.04
C ASP A 133 -15.92 5.04 -11.15
N GLY A 134 -16.47 4.42 -10.11
CA GLY A 134 -17.83 3.86 -10.08
C GLY A 134 -17.91 2.42 -10.60
N SER A 135 -16.89 1.94 -11.33
CA SER A 135 -16.79 0.55 -11.80
C SER A 135 -15.85 -0.32 -10.95
N GLY A 136 -15.08 0.30 -10.06
CA GLY A 136 -14.15 -0.38 -9.18
C GLY A 136 -12.93 0.48 -8.84
N ARG A 137 -11.93 -0.15 -8.22
CA ARG A 137 -10.64 0.49 -7.93
C ARG A 137 -9.85 0.65 -9.23
N VAL A 138 -9.40 1.87 -9.50
CA VAL A 138 -8.49 2.21 -10.59
C VAL A 138 -7.21 2.75 -9.99
N SER A 139 -6.10 2.24 -10.51
CA SER A 139 -4.78 2.62 -10.06
C SER A 139 -4.17 3.69 -10.95
N ARG A 140 -3.85 4.85 -10.37
CA ARG A 140 -3.26 5.95 -11.14
C ARG A 140 -1.83 6.17 -10.72
N PHE A 141 -0.97 6.29 -11.72
CA PHE A 141 0.45 6.51 -11.53
C PHE A 141 0.89 7.67 -12.41
N THR A 142 1.70 8.55 -11.83
CA THR A 142 2.43 9.57 -12.57
C THR A 142 3.73 8.96 -13.05
N ILE A 143 4.01 9.15 -14.33
CA ILE A 143 5.30 8.82 -14.91
C ILE A 143 6.03 10.15 -15.15
N GLY A 144 7.25 10.23 -14.65
CA GLY A 144 8.12 11.38 -14.82
C GLY A 144 9.50 10.92 -15.28
N LEU A 145 10.17 11.75 -16.06
CA LEU A 145 11.56 11.50 -16.45
C LEU A 145 12.49 11.99 -15.34
N ARG A 146 13.50 11.20 -15.01
CA ARG A 146 14.55 11.55 -14.07
C ARG A 146 15.67 12.26 -14.82
N GLY A 147 15.64 13.58 -14.76
CA GLY A 147 16.78 14.46 -15.02
C GLY A 147 17.51 14.28 -16.36
N LEU A 148 17.22 15.15 -17.33
CA LEU A 148 18.06 15.43 -18.50
C LEU A 148 19.38 16.17 -18.16
N GLY A 149 19.99 15.86 -17.00
CA GLY A 149 21.21 16.51 -16.52
C GLY A 149 20.99 17.85 -15.82
N ILE A 150 21.40 17.88 -14.55
CA ILE A 150 21.67 19.04 -13.68
C ILE A 150 20.51 20.04 -13.49
N LYS A 151 19.78 19.80 -12.39
CA LYS A 151 18.68 20.57 -11.75
C LYS A 151 17.29 19.97 -11.98
N PHE A 152 16.58 19.87 -10.87
CA PHE A 152 15.23 19.38 -10.75
C PHE A 152 14.26 20.23 -11.56
N ASP A 153 14.00 19.86 -12.81
CA ASP A 153 12.85 20.37 -13.55
C ASP A 153 11.90 19.22 -13.86
N PHE A 154 10.79 19.18 -13.12
CA PHE A 154 9.65 18.33 -13.44
C PHE A 154 8.96 18.93 -14.68
N ILE A 155 9.18 18.35 -15.86
CA ILE A 155 8.33 18.62 -17.01
C ILE A 155 6.92 18.13 -16.65
N LYS A 156 5.94 19.04 -16.74
CA LYS A 156 4.54 18.86 -16.33
C LYS A 156 3.97 17.55 -16.90
N HIS A 157 3.56 16.67 -15.99
CA HIS A 157 3.28 15.26 -16.24
C HIS A 157 2.02 14.99 -17.09
N PRO A 158 2.07 14.11 -18.10
CA PRO A 158 0.89 13.39 -18.54
C PRO A 158 0.50 12.35 -17.49
N THR A 159 -0.71 12.45 -16.94
CA THR A 159 -1.28 11.39 -16.10
C THR A 159 -1.70 10.23 -17.00
N ILE A 160 -1.07 9.07 -16.84
CA ILE A 160 -1.43 7.84 -17.55
C ILE A 160 -2.32 6.99 -16.64
N TYR A 161 -3.44 6.50 -17.18
CA TYR A 161 -4.42 5.70 -16.44
C TYR A 161 -4.13 4.22 -16.66
N TRP A 162 -3.98 3.46 -15.57
CA TRP A 162 -3.81 2.02 -15.60
C TRP A 162 -4.98 1.35 -14.89
N LYS A 163 -5.76 0.55 -15.62
CA LYS A 163 -6.80 -0.29 -15.01
C LYS A 163 -6.19 -1.67 -14.75
N VAL A 164 -5.85 -1.93 -13.49
CA VAL A 164 -5.50 -3.29 -13.05
C VAL A 164 -6.81 -4.02 -12.82
N VAL A 165 -7.12 -4.98 -13.70
CA VAL A 165 -8.24 -5.91 -13.49
C VAL A 165 -7.66 -7.11 -12.74
N PRO A 166 -8.16 -7.45 -11.54
CA PRO A 166 -7.70 -8.62 -10.78
C PRO A 166 -7.99 -9.94 -11.51
#